data_AF-A0AAW1GVT0-F1
#
_entry.id   AF-A0AAW1GVT0-F1
#
_cell.length_a   1.000
_cell.length_b   1.000
_cell.length_c   1.000
_cell.angle_alpha   90.00
_cell.angle_beta   90.00
_cell.angle_gamma   90.00
#
_symmetry.space_group_name_H-M   'P 1'
#
loop_
_entity.id
_entity.type
_entity.pdbx_description
1 polymer ?
#
loop_
_entity_poly.entity_id
_entity_poly.type
_entity_poly.pdbx_seq_one_letter_code
_entity_poly.pdbx_strand_id
1 'polypeptide(L)'
;MGPECQKLHDYLALMRPDTKIFEVVLSSKMFHFKEDKPIFLTEEDLTQLFRMAFINVSCIQVFMIFLQKLWEEKDQVISSVGFLCPTIMSQVGKDQKLNDQVVTYVECSLLKMGNVDIILVPFCQE
;
A
#
# COMPACT_ATOMS: atom_id res chain seq x y z
N MET A 1 -15.54 -2.55 -18.92
CA MET A 1 -15.65 -2.84 -17.47
C MET A 1 -16.82 -3.79 -17.25
N GLY A 2 -16.70 -4.72 -16.30
CA GLY A 2 -17.81 -5.63 -15.95
C GLY A 2 -18.97 -4.90 -15.25
N PRO A 3 -20.17 -5.50 -15.19
CA PRO A 3 -21.36 -4.88 -14.59
C PRO A 3 -21.18 -4.50 -13.11
N GLU A 4 -20.32 -5.19 -12.38
CA GLU A 4 -19.95 -4.91 -10.99
C GLU A 4 -19.08 -3.65 -10.87
N CYS A 5 -18.12 -3.48 -11.78
CA CYS A 5 -17.28 -2.28 -11.86
C CYS A 5 -18.11 -1.05 -12.25
N GLN A 6 -19.12 -1.22 -13.13
CA GLN A 6 -20.02 -0.14 -13.52
C GLN A 6 -20.89 0.33 -12.34
N LYS A 7 -21.47 -0.61 -11.58
CA LYS A 7 -22.25 -0.27 -10.37
C LYS A 7 -21.43 0.48 -9.33
N LEU A 8 -20.17 0.08 -9.14
CA LEU A 8 -19.27 0.72 -8.19
C LEU A 8 -18.90 2.14 -8.63
N HIS A 9 -18.60 2.32 -9.92
CA HIS A 9 -18.38 3.65 -10.51
C HIS A 9 -19.59 4.58 -10.31
N ASP A 10 -20.79 4.09 -10.61
CA ASP A 10 -22.02 4.88 -10.51
C ASP A 10 -22.35 5.24 -9.05
N TYR A 11 -22.08 4.33 -8.11
CA TYR A 11 -22.24 4.58 -6.68
C TYR A 11 -21.29 5.67 -6.17
N LEU A 12 -20.04 5.66 -6.63
CA LEU A 12 -19.04 6.67 -6.24
C LEU A 12 -19.32 8.03 -6.88
N ALA A 13 -19.85 8.06 -8.11
CA ALA A 13 -20.28 9.29 -8.76
C ALA A 13 -21.46 9.99 -8.05
N LEU A 14 -22.21 9.27 -7.22
CA LEU A 14 -23.32 9.81 -6.42
C LEU A 14 -22.90 10.34 -5.04
N MET A 15 -21.69 10.05 -4.59
CA MET A 15 -21.16 10.57 -3.32
C MET A 15 -20.78 12.05 -3.51
N ARG A 16 -21.40 12.95 -2.73
CA ARG A 16 -21.10 14.39 -2.71
C ARG A 16 -19.72 14.64 -2.07
N PRO A 17 -19.06 15.79 -2.35
CA PRO A 17 -17.71 16.10 -1.87
C PRO A 17 -17.67 16.52 -0.39
N ASP A 18 -18.41 15.84 0.48
CA ASP A 18 -18.10 15.83 1.90
C ASP A 18 -17.00 14.78 2.06
N THR A 19 -15.73 15.20 1.92
CA THR A 19 -14.58 14.30 1.80
C THR A 19 -14.54 13.30 2.94
N LYS A 20 -15.11 12.12 2.73
CA LYS A 20 -15.10 11.06 3.73
C LYS A 20 -13.67 10.57 3.85
N ILE A 21 -13.12 10.74 5.04
CA ILE A 21 -11.77 10.25 5.39
C ILE A 21 -11.93 8.85 5.97
N PHE A 22 -11.26 7.89 5.35
CA PHE A 22 -11.14 6.52 5.83
C PHE A 22 -9.76 6.37 6.47
N GLU A 23 -9.74 6.10 7.77
CA GLU A 23 -8.52 5.75 8.48
C GLU A 23 -8.25 4.25 8.37
N VAL A 24 -7.05 3.88 7.95
CA VAL A 24 -6.58 2.49 7.92
C VAL A 24 -5.27 2.41 8.67
N VAL A 25 -5.17 1.44 9.59
CA VAL A 25 -3.95 1.22 10.38
C VAL A 25 -2.97 0.35 9.59
N LEU A 26 -1.79 0.88 9.32
CA LEU A 26 -0.65 0.11 8.82
C LEU A 26 -0.04 -0.66 9.98
N SER A 27 -0.07 -1.98 9.87
CA SER A 27 0.60 -2.84 10.84
C SER A 27 2.12 -2.65 10.77
N SER A 28 2.71 -2.30 11.91
CA SER A 28 4.16 -2.27 12.13
C SER A 28 4.82 -3.62 11.87
N LYS A 29 4.10 -4.72 12.10
CA LYS A 29 4.58 -6.07 11.79
C LYS A 29 4.72 -6.28 10.29
N MET A 30 3.76 -5.81 9.50
CA MET A 30 3.77 -5.95 8.04
C MET A 30 4.82 -5.07 7.37
N PHE A 31 4.94 -3.82 7.82
CA PHE A 31 5.80 -2.80 7.17
C PHE A 31 7.07 -2.48 7.94
N HIS A 32 7.39 -3.24 8.98
CA HIS A 32 8.64 -3.20 9.75
C HIS A 32 8.91 -1.88 10.50
N PHE A 33 7.85 -1.12 10.80
CA PHE A 33 7.94 0.10 11.61
C PHE A 33 8.19 -0.19 13.10
N LYS A 34 8.44 0.87 13.87
CA LYS A 34 8.49 0.77 15.34
C LYS A 34 7.09 0.59 15.94
N GLU A 35 6.12 1.28 15.38
CA GLU A 35 4.74 1.37 15.86
C GLU A 35 3.80 1.37 14.66
N ASP A 36 2.56 0.95 14.89
CA ASP A 36 1.50 1.01 13.90
C ASP A 36 1.25 2.47 13.50
N LYS A 37 0.92 2.69 12.22
CA LYS A 37 0.74 4.05 11.69
C LYS A 37 -0.61 4.19 11.02
N PRO A 38 -1.39 5.24 11.29
CA PRO A 38 -2.58 5.52 10.51
C PRO A 38 -2.18 6.02 9.12
N ILE A 39 -2.90 5.56 8.11
CA ILE A 39 -2.99 6.22 6.81
C ILE A 39 -4.43 6.66 6.58
N PHE A 40 -4.57 7.71 5.80
CA PHE A 40 -5.84 8.32 5.49
C PHE A 40 -6.09 8.22 3.99
N LEU A 41 -7.27 7.74 3.64
CA LEU A 41 -7.79 7.72 2.29
C LEU A 41 -8.99 8.64 2.19
N THR A 42 -9.12 9.30 1.06
CA THR A 42 -10.26 10.12 0.72
C THR A 42 -11.10 9.44 -0.37
N GLU A 43 -12.35 9.85 -0.54
CA GLU A 43 -13.15 9.44 -1.69
C GLU A 43 -12.52 9.83 -3.03
N GLU A 44 -11.72 10.90 -3.06
CA GLU A 44 -10.96 11.27 -4.24
C GLU A 44 -9.88 10.24 -4.56
N ASP A 45 -9.15 9.73 -3.56
CA ASP A 45 -8.15 8.67 -3.76
C ASP A 45 -8.80 7.39 -4.35
N LEU A 46 -10.01 7.06 -3.90
CA LEU A 46 -10.80 5.96 -4.46
C LEU A 46 -11.26 6.27 -5.88
N THR A 47 -11.75 7.48 -6.12
CA THR A 47 -12.20 7.93 -7.44
C THR A 47 -11.07 7.87 -8.46
N GLN A 48 -9.85 8.26 -8.08
CA GLN A 48 -8.65 8.17 -8.91
C GLN A 48 -8.33 6.72 -9.27
N LEU A 49 -8.46 5.78 -8.32
CA LEU A 49 -8.30 4.35 -8.59
C LEU A 49 -9.28 3.86 -9.67
N PHE A 50 -10.57 4.22 -9.59
CA PHE A 50 -11.57 3.79 -10.59
C PHE A 50 -11.42 4.47 -11.94
N ARG A 51 -10.88 5.68 -11.97
CA ARG A 51 -10.59 6.42 -13.21
C ARG A 51 -9.32 5.96 -13.91
N MET A 52 -8.63 4.93 -13.39
CA MET A 52 -7.31 4.49 -13.88
C MET A 52 -6.31 5.66 -13.94
N ALA A 53 -6.46 6.62 -13.03
CA ALA A 53 -5.54 7.75 -12.88
C ALA A 53 -4.30 7.31 -12.09
N PHE A 54 -3.34 8.23 -11.92
CA PHE A 54 -2.20 7.98 -11.03
C PHE A 54 -2.71 7.70 -9.61
N ILE A 55 -2.36 6.52 -9.11
CA ILE A 55 -2.85 5.99 -7.84
C ILE A 55 -2.02 6.58 -6.70
N ASN A 56 -2.68 7.08 -5.66
CA ASN A 56 -2.02 7.55 -4.45
C ASN A 56 -1.29 6.39 -3.73
N VAL A 57 -0.13 6.68 -3.14
CA VAL A 57 0.65 5.74 -2.33
C VAL A 57 -0.17 5.07 -1.22
N SER A 58 -1.12 5.80 -0.62
CA SER A 58 -2.04 5.27 0.40
C SER A 58 -2.93 4.14 -0.15
N CYS A 59 -3.37 4.23 -1.41
CA CYS A 59 -4.17 3.18 -2.05
C CYS A 59 -3.34 1.90 -2.25
N ILE A 60 -2.07 2.03 -2.64
CA ILE A 60 -1.14 0.89 -2.78
C ILE A 60 -0.96 0.20 -1.43
N GLN A 61 -0.79 0.96 -0.35
CA GLN A 61 -0.66 0.42 1.00
C GLN A 61 -1.89 -0.39 1.42
N VAL A 62 -3.09 0.13 1.17
CA VAL A 62 -4.33 -0.60 1.46
C VAL A 62 -4.47 -1.87 0.61
N PHE A 63 -4.08 -1.82 -0.66
CA PHE A 63 -4.07 -3.00 -1.51
C PHE A 63 -3.13 -4.09 -0.99
N MET A 64 -1.94 -3.71 -0.53
CA MET A 64 -0.98 -4.66 0.07
C MET A 64 -1.54 -5.29 1.34
N ILE A 65 -2.20 -4.51 2.21
CA ILE A 65 -2.86 -5.04 3.42
C ILE A 65 -3.95 -6.05 3.04
N PHE A 66 -4.77 -5.70 2.05
CA PHE A 66 -5.81 -6.59 1.55
C PHE A 66 -5.23 -7.89 1.00
N LEU A 67 -4.13 -7.80 0.24
CA LEU A 67 -3.45 -8.96 -0.32
C LEU A 67 -2.91 -9.90 0.78
N GLN A 68 -2.30 -9.34 1.83
CA GLN A 68 -1.85 -10.13 2.97
C GLN A 68 -3.02 -10.86 3.65
N LYS A 69 -4.11 -10.16 3.95
CA LYS A 69 -5.30 -10.76 4.56
C LYS A 69 -5.88 -11.88 3.70
N LEU A 70 -5.95 -11.67 2.38
CA LEU A 70 -6.43 -12.68 1.45
C LEU A 70 -5.56 -13.95 1.47
N TRP A 71 -4.25 -13.82 1.65
CA TRP A 71 -3.35 -14.97 1.77
C TRP A 71 -3.51 -15.69 3.11
N GLU A 72 -3.64 -14.94 4.21
CA GLU A 72 -3.93 -15.48 5.54
C GLU A 72 -5.28 -16.25 5.55
N GLU A 73 -6.31 -15.72 4.90
CA GLU A 73 -7.64 -16.33 4.82
C GLU A 73 -7.68 -17.61 3.97
N LYS A 74 -6.87 -17.68 2.91
CA LYS A 74 -6.87 -18.83 2.00
C LYS A 74 -6.09 -20.04 2.51
N ASP A 75 -5.52 -19.94 3.72
CA ASP A 75 -4.56 -20.90 4.28
C ASP A 75 -3.44 -21.26 3.28
N GLN A 76 -3.23 -20.36 2.30
CA GLN A 76 -2.08 -20.40 1.44
C GLN A 76 -0.97 -19.86 2.30
N VAL A 77 -0.25 -20.79 2.92
CA VAL A 77 1.03 -20.53 3.56
C VAL A 77 1.98 -20.04 2.47
N ILE A 78 1.83 -18.78 2.08
CA ILE A 78 2.91 -18.02 1.48
C ILE A 78 3.78 -17.65 2.66
N SER A 79 4.54 -18.62 3.15
CA SER A 79 5.37 -18.52 4.35
C SER A 79 6.51 -17.49 4.24
N SER A 80 6.50 -16.64 3.22
CA SER A 80 7.73 -16.06 2.73
C SER A 80 7.58 -14.83 1.83
N VAL A 81 6.44 -14.12 1.82
CA VAL A 81 6.36 -12.80 1.18
C VAL A 81 6.59 -11.67 2.19
N GLY A 82 7.68 -10.93 2.01
CA GLY A 82 7.95 -9.68 2.71
C GLY A 82 7.43 -8.47 1.95
N PHE A 83 7.01 -7.43 2.67
CA PHE A 83 6.54 -6.17 2.10
C PHE A 83 7.42 -4.99 2.54
N LEU A 84 7.86 -4.17 1.59
CA LEU A 84 8.45 -2.86 1.88
C LEU A 84 7.40 -1.75 1.76
N CYS A 85 7.47 -0.74 2.63
CA CYS A 85 6.49 0.33 2.66
C CYS A 85 6.52 1.23 1.41
N PRO A 86 5.41 1.38 0.67
CA PRO A 86 5.29 2.30 -0.45
C PRO A 86 5.73 3.74 -0.18
N THR A 87 5.40 4.32 0.99
CA THR A 87 5.77 5.69 1.34
C THR A 87 7.27 5.89 1.53
N ILE A 88 7.98 4.85 2.00
CA ILE A 88 9.43 4.92 2.15
C ILE A 88 10.10 4.68 0.80
N MET A 89 9.62 3.69 0.06
CA MET A 89 10.18 3.36 -1.25
C MET A 89 9.92 4.43 -2.32
N SER A 90 8.86 5.23 -2.21
CA SER A 90 8.62 6.37 -3.10
C SER A 90 9.64 7.51 -2.95
N GLN A 91 10.48 7.46 -1.90
CA GLN A 91 11.61 8.38 -1.73
C GLN A 91 12.83 7.92 -2.54
N VAL A 92 12.85 6.68 -3.03
CA VAL A 92 13.88 6.18 -3.94
C VAL A 92 13.62 6.77 -5.32
N GLY A 93 14.46 7.71 -5.73
CA GLY A 93 14.46 8.21 -7.11
C GLY A 93 14.30 9.72 -7.27
N LYS A 94 13.86 10.47 -6.24
CA LYS A 94 13.69 11.93 -6.37
C LYS A 94 15.02 12.69 -6.51
N ASP A 95 16.11 12.18 -5.93
CA ASP A 95 17.40 12.91 -5.89
C ASP A 95 18.61 12.11 -6.41
N GLN A 96 18.43 10.92 -6.99
CA GLN A 96 19.49 9.96 -7.42
C GLN A 96 20.54 9.58 -6.36
N LYS A 97 20.54 10.20 -5.18
CA LYS A 97 21.29 9.78 -3.99
C LYS A 97 20.40 8.85 -3.18
N LEU A 98 20.90 7.66 -2.86
CA LEU A 98 20.26 6.80 -1.87
C LEU A 98 20.18 7.58 -0.55
N ASN A 99 18.96 7.79 -0.07
CA ASN A 99 18.70 8.38 1.23
C ASN A 99 19.07 7.36 2.32
N ASP A 100 19.97 7.71 3.22
CA ASP A 100 20.40 6.86 4.34
C ASP A 100 19.23 6.33 5.16
N GLN A 101 18.13 7.09 5.26
CA GLN A 101 16.92 6.65 5.95
C GLN A 101 16.23 5.49 5.22
N VAL A 102 16.21 5.52 3.89
CA VAL A 102 15.65 4.43 3.08
C VAL A 102 16.55 3.21 3.16
N VAL A 103 17.87 3.38 3.07
CA VAL A 103 18.84 2.29 3.23
C VAL A 103 18.67 1.62 4.59
N THR A 104 18.70 2.41 5.67
CA THR A 104 18.51 1.93 7.04
C THR A 104 17.17 1.21 7.20
N TYR A 105 16.09 1.75 6.60
CA TYR A 105 14.78 1.11 6.62
C TYR A 105 14.81 -0.25 5.93
N VAL A 106 15.40 -0.35 4.74
CA VAL A 106 15.47 -1.61 3.99
C VAL A 106 16.28 -2.64 4.76
N GLU A 107 17.47 -2.29 5.24
CA GLU A 107 18.31 -3.19 6.04
C GLU A 107 17.58 -3.69 7.29
N CYS A 108 16.96 -2.78 8.05
CA CYS A 108 16.18 -3.15 9.23
C CYS A 108 14.97 -4.02 8.88
N SER A 109 14.33 -3.77 7.73
CA SER A 109 13.19 -4.54 7.27
C SER A 109 13.61 -5.96 6.91
N LEU A 110 14.70 -6.13 6.16
CA LEU A 110 15.25 -7.43 5.79
C LEU A 110 15.62 -8.26 7.03
N LEU A 111 16.25 -7.64 8.03
CA LEU A 111 16.59 -8.30 9.29
C LEU A 111 15.35 -8.76 10.07
N LYS A 112 14.27 -7.97 10.06
CA LYS A 112 13.02 -8.28 10.76
C LYS A 112 12.15 -9.31 10.02
N MET A 113 12.17 -9.31 8.68
CA MET A 113 11.43 -10.25 7.85
C MET A 113 11.90 -11.70 8.05
N GLY A 114 13.18 -11.91 8.37
CA GLY A 114 13.76 -13.23 8.49
C GLY A 114 13.85 -13.94 7.13
N ASN A 115 13.53 -15.23 7.09
CA ASN A 115 13.56 -16.00 5.84
C ASN A 115 12.27 -15.79 5.04
N VAL A 116 12.32 -14.84 4.10
CA VAL A 116 11.32 -14.61 3.05
C VAL A 116 11.89 -15.04 1.69
N ASP A 117 11.06 -15.65 0.85
CA ASP A 117 11.44 -16.14 -0.50
C ASP A 117 11.23 -15.04 -1.53
N ILE A 118 10.25 -14.17 -1.28
CA ILE A 118 9.84 -13.09 -2.18
C ILE A 118 9.70 -11.80 -1.37
N ILE A 119 10.20 -10.70 -1.91
CA ILE A 119 9.98 -9.37 -1.33
C ILE A 119 9.26 -8.52 -2.37
N LEU A 120 8.09 -8.01 -2.00
CA LEU A 120 7.34 -7.07 -2.81
C LEU A 120 7.81 -5.64 -2.51
N VAL A 121 8.42 -5.05 -3.52
CA VAL A 121 8.96 -3.69 -3.47
C VAL A 121 8.11 -2.77 -4.34
N PRO A 122 7.34 -1.85 -3.74
CA PRO A 122 6.62 -0.83 -4.48
C PRO A 122 7.61 0.16 -5.09
N PHE A 123 7.47 0.44 -6.37
CA PHE A 123 8.35 1.34 -7.11
C PHE A 123 7.53 2.35 -7.90
N CYS A 124 7.91 3.62 -7.82
CA CYS A 124 7.28 4.73 -8.53
C CYS A 124 8.30 5.28 -9.53
N GLN A 125 8.02 5.17 -10.83
CA GLN A 125 8.79 5.83 -11.88
C GLN A 125 8.03 7.10 -12.28
N GLU A 126 8.70 8.24 -12.21
CA GLU A 126 8.24 9.50 -12.83
C GLU A 126 8.56 9.50 -14.33
#